data_AF-A0A562WN21-F1
#
_entry.id   AF-A0A562WN21-F1
#
_cell.length_a   1.000
_cell.length_b   1.000
_cell.length_c   1.000
_cell.angle_alpha   90.00
_cell.angle_beta   90.00
_cell.angle_gamma   90.00
#
_symmetry.space_group_name_H-M   'P 1'
#
loop_
_entity.id
_entity.type
_entity.pdbx_description
1 polymer ?
#
loop_
_entity_poly.entity_id
_entity_poly.type
_entity_poly.pdbx_seq_one_letter_code
_entity_poly.pdbx_strand_id
1 'polypeptide(L)'
;MILDDARAAGPTSYPWLRPTAVAAPLLLLGYGLLRLVDGLDGHRDKGGWEWNVGHVLFLLGILVFAALLVQLRGLLGTRSPRAVRARTARHPAARSPRNGAVPDVATMAGLAGAVAFVWVIVGDLFPRFAEAVETPDLVFLGGPLLFQLGLLTLLVLAVRARMAPVWGPPLVLAGFVAIAVSLDLLPVGAALVLAGLAPLTPAPAPAEPAPSGAPRRPGTGRTGRG
;
A
#
# COMPACT_ATOMS: atom_id res chain seq x y z
N MET A 1 1.55 -37.17 -22.76
CA MET A 1 1.10 -37.04 -21.37
C MET A 1 1.98 -35.98 -20.71
N ILE A 2 1.56 -34.72 -20.83
CA ILE A 2 2.20 -33.54 -20.24
C ILE A 2 1.26 -33.13 -19.10
N LEU A 3 1.63 -33.41 -17.86
CA LEU A 3 0.89 -33.00 -16.67
C LEU A 3 1.89 -32.46 -15.64
N ASP A 4 1.64 -31.21 -15.28
CA ASP A 4 1.85 -30.62 -13.96
C ASP A 4 3.26 -30.27 -13.47
N ASP A 5 3.86 -29.24 -14.08
CA ASP A 5 4.90 -28.39 -13.44
C ASP A 5 4.29 -27.18 -12.68
N ALA A 6 3.03 -27.25 -12.26
CA ALA A 6 2.33 -26.11 -11.65
C ALA A 6 2.46 -26.01 -10.11
N ARG A 7 3.26 -26.83 -9.43
CA ARG A 7 3.30 -26.92 -7.95
C ARG A 7 4.60 -26.44 -7.28
N ALA A 8 5.09 -25.25 -7.62
CA ALA A 8 6.17 -24.63 -6.83
C ALA A 8 6.07 -23.11 -6.65
N ALA A 9 4.88 -22.52 -6.80
CA ALA A 9 4.66 -21.14 -6.34
C ALA A 9 4.33 -21.18 -4.84
N GLY A 10 5.36 -21.06 -3.99
CA GLY A 10 5.16 -20.89 -2.55
C GLY A 10 4.24 -19.69 -2.25
N PRO A 11 3.43 -19.74 -1.17
CA PRO A 11 2.45 -18.70 -0.86
C PRO A 11 3.12 -17.33 -0.74
N THR A 12 2.65 -16.36 -1.52
CA THR A 12 3.15 -14.97 -1.48
C THR A 12 2.95 -14.41 -0.07
N SER A 13 4.00 -13.84 0.53
CA SER A 13 3.94 -13.39 1.93
C SER A 13 3.02 -12.18 2.17
N TYR A 14 2.46 -11.59 1.09
CA TYR A 14 1.55 -10.45 1.12
C TYR A 14 0.46 -10.60 0.05
N PRO A 15 -0.51 -11.53 0.22
CA PRO A 15 -1.55 -11.79 -0.77
C PRO A 15 -2.47 -10.58 -1.00
N TRP A 16 -2.56 -9.69 -0.01
CA TRP A 16 -3.44 -8.54 0.00
C TRP A 16 -2.86 -7.27 -0.64
N LEU A 17 -1.58 -7.27 -1.07
CA LEU A 17 -0.93 -6.06 -1.59
C LEU A 17 -1.63 -5.53 -2.84
N ARG A 18 -1.89 -6.41 -3.81
CA ARG A 18 -2.59 -6.04 -5.05
C ARG A 18 -4.07 -5.69 -4.81
N PRO A 19 -4.85 -6.51 -4.09
CA PRO A 19 -6.22 -6.16 -3.73
C PRO A 19 -6.32 -4.78 -3.07
N THR A 20 -5.47 -4.47 -2.10
CA THR A 20 -5.50 -3.15 -1.42
C THR A 20 -5.05 -2.00 -2.33
N ALA A 21 -4.02 -2.21 -3.15
CA ALA A 21 -3.55 -1.23 -4.15
C ALA A 21 -4.60 -0.88 -5.21
N VAL A 22 -5.54 -1.78 -5.49
CA VAL A 22 -6.64 -1.57 -6.44
C VAL A 22 -7.90 -1.07 -5.75
N ALA A 23 -8.29 -1.69 -4.63
CA ALA A 23 -9.53 -1.37 -3.93
C ALA A 23 -9.53 0.07 -3.37
N ALA A 24 -8.43 0.52 -2.77
CA ALA A 24 -8.34 1.88 -2.22
C ALA A 24 -8.65 2.99 -3.25
N PRO A 25 -7.97 3.05 -4.41
CA PRO A 25 -8.27 4.07 -5.40
C PRO A 25 -9.62 3.84 -6.12
N LEU A 26 -10.14 2.61 -6.21
CA LEU A 26 -11.51 2.38 -6.71
C LEU A 26 -12.58 2.94 -5.76
N LEU A 27 -12.39 2.81 -4.45
CA LEU A 27 -13.27 3.42 -3.45
C LEU A 27 -13.21 4.96 -3.54
N LEU A 28 -12.00 5.51 -3.71
CA LEU A 28 -11.81 6.94 -3.93
C LEU A 28 -12.45 7.42 -5.25
N LEU A 29 -12.38 6.63 -6.31
CA LEU A 29 -13.05 6.89 -7.59
C LEU A 29 -14.56 6.91 -7.40
N GLY A 30 -15.13 5.94 -6.69
CA GLY A 30 -16.56 5.89 -6.35
C GLY A 30 -17.02 7.13 -5.58
N TYR A 31 -16.24 7.57 -4.59
CA TYR A 31 -16.46 8.84 -3.90
C TYR A 31 -16.46 10.03 -4.86
N GLY A 32 -15.43 10.15 -5.72
CA GLY A 32 -15.34 11.23 -6.69
C GLY A 32 -16.51 11.27 -7.67
N LEU A 33 -17.00 10.11 -8.11
CA LEU A 33 -18.17 10.03 -9.00
C LEU A 33 -19.44 10.48 -8.30
N LEU A 34 -19.69 10.04 -7.06
CA LEU A 34 -20.85 10.50 -6.27
C LEU A 34 -20.78 12.00 -6.01
N ARG A 35 -19.58 12.54 -5.75
CA ARG A 35 -19.38 13.99 -5.61
C ARG A 35 -19.73 14.79 -6.87
N LEU A 36 -19.48 14.22 -8.05
CA LEU A 36 -19.88 14.86 -9.30
C LEU A 36 -21.40 14.80 -9.46
N VAL A 37 -22.03 13.66 -9.19
CA VAL A 37 -23.50 13.48 -9.26
C VAL A 37 -24.21 14.46 -8.32
N ASP A 38 -23.77 14.54 -7.07
CA ASP A 38 -24.25 15.49 -6.05
C ASP A 38 -24.01 16.97 -6.45
N GLY A 39 -23.14 17.25 -7.42
CA GLY A 39 -22.87 18.60 -7.90
C GLY A 39 -23.54 18.99 -9.21
N LEU A 40 -24.30 18.10 -9.85
CA LEU A 40 -24.81 18.30 -11.21
C LEU A 40 -25.86 19.41 -11.32
N ASP A 41 -26.64 19.63 -10.26
CA ASP A 41 -27.63 20.70 -10.16
C ASP A 41 -27.04 22.02 -9.61
N GLY A 42 -25.74 22.03 -9.32
CA GLY A 42 -25.02 23.16 -8.75
C GLY A 42 -25.11 23.27 -7.21
N HIS A 43 -25.77 22.33 -6.53
CA HIS A 43 -25.92 22.34 -5.08
C HIS A 43 -25.54 20.99 -4.47
N ARG A 44 -24.58 20.99 -3.53
CA ARG A 44 -24.19 19.76 -2.82
C ARG A 44 -24.93 19.63 -1.50
N ASP A 45 -25.83 18.66 -1.41
CA ASP A 45 -26.64 18.44 -0.20
C ASP A 45 -25.89 17.56 0.80
N LYS A 46 -25.44 18.17 1.90
CA LYS A 46 -24.75 17.45 2.99
C LYS A 46 -25.64 16.43 3.72
N GLY A 47 -26.95 16.49 3.54
CA GLY A 47 -27.91 15.48 4.01
C GLY A 47 -28.23 14.38 2.98
N GLY A 48 -27.81 14.57 1.73
CA GLY A 48 -28.08 13.67 0.61
C GLY A 48 -27.48 12.29 0.78
N TRP A 49 -28.05 11.31 0.07
CA TRP A 49 -27.51 9.95 0.12
C TRP A 49 -26.17 9.85 -0.62
N GLU A 50 -25.97 10.67 -1.65
CA GLU A 50 -24.73 10.82 -2.41
C GLU A 50 -23.59 11.29 -1.52
N TRP A 51 -23.85 12.31 -0.68
CA TRP A 51 -22.90 12.80 0.32
C TRP A 51 -22.50 11.69 1.29
N ASN A 52 -23.48 11.04 1.92
CA ASN A 52 -23.24 10.03 2.95
C ASN A 52 -22.51 8.80 2.39
N VAL A 53 -23.01 8.23 1.28
CA VAL A 53 -22.39 7.07 0.64
C VAL A 53 -21.00 7.43 0.13
N GLY A 54 -20.83 8.62 -0.46
CA GLY A 54 -19.54 9.13 -0.91
C GLY A 54 -18.51 9.18 0.23
N HIS A 55 -18.86 9.77 1.36
CA HIS A 55 -17.96 9.87 2.51
C HIS A 55 -17.68 8.52 3.16
N VAL A 56 -18.63 7.58 3.16
CA VAL A 56 -18.39 6.19 3.59
C VAL A 56 -17.39 5.48 2.65
N LEU A 57 -17.54 5.62 1.33
CA LEU A 57 -16.56 5.09 0.38
C LEU A 57 -15.19 5.71 0.58
N PHE A 58 -15.13 7.03 0.81
CA PHE A 58 -13.89 7.72 1.10
C PHE A 58 -13.23 7.20 2.38
N LEU A 59 -14.00 7.03 3.45
CA LEU A 59 -13.54 6.45 4.73
C LEU A 59 -12.94 5.06 4.52
N LEU A 60 -13.67 4.16 3.87
CA LEU A 60 -13.19 2.82 3.56
C LEU A 60 -11.93 2.87 2.70
N GLY A 61 -11.87 3.77 1.72
CA GLY A 61 -10.69 3.99 0.88
C GLY A 61 -9.45 4.36 1.71
N ILE A 62 -9.58 5.28 2.66
CA ILE A 62 -8.49 5.69 3.56
C ILE A 62 -8.03 4.52 4.45
N LEU A 63 -8.94 3.71 4.98
CA LEU A 63 -8.59 2.53 5.77
C LEU A 63 -7.84 1.49 4.93
N VAL A 64 -8.26 1.26 3.69
CA VAL A 64 -7.57 0.35 2.75
C VAL A 64 -6.20 0.92 2.35
N PHE A 65 -6.07 2.23 2.15
CA PHE A 65 -4.78 2.87 1.93
C PHE A 65 -3.85 2.75 3.15
N ALA A 66 -4.37 2.89 4.37
CA ALA A 66 -3.60 2.67 5.59
C ALA A 66 -3.07 1.22 5.66
N ALA A 67 -3.91 0.24 5.32
CA ALA A 67 -3.48 -1.15 5.19
C ALA A 67 -2.40 -1.34 4.09
N LEU A 68 -2.49 -0.62 2.97
CA LEU A 68 -1.47 -0.64 1.91
C LEU A 68 -0.12 -0.09 2.43
N LEU A 69 -0.11 1.01 3.19
CA LEU A 69 1.10 1.59 3.79
C LEU A 69 1.82 0.57 4.68
N VAL A 70 1.08 -0.14 5.54
CA VAL A 70 1.62 -1.17 6.44
C VAL A 70 2.17 -2.36 5.65
N GLN A 71 1.49 -2.80 4.60
CA GLN A 71 1.96 -3.90 3.76
C GLN A 71 3.24 -3.53 2.99
N LEU A 72 3.30 -2.34 2.38
CA LEU A 72 4.51 -1.84 1.71
C LEU A 72 5.68 -1.78 2.69
N ARG A 73 5.44 -1.36 3.93
CA ARG A 73 6.46 -1.33 4.98
C ARG A 73 7.02 -2.70 5.32
N GLY A 74 6.15 -3.68 5.53
CA GLY A 74 6.54 -5.06 5.82
C GLY A 74 7.37 -5.66 4.68
N LEU A 75 6.91 -5.45 3.45
CA LEU A 75 7.52 -5.91 2.22
C LEU A 75 8.92 -5.32 1.97
N LEU A 76 9.10 -4.03 2.26
CA LEU A 76 10.41 -3.38 2.19
C LEU A 76 11.36 -3.86 3.31
N GLY A 77 10.81 -4.28 4.45
CA GLY A 77 11.57 -4.88 5.55
C GLY A 77 12.14 -6.26 5.22
N THR A 78 11.41 -7.09 4.47
CA THR A 78 11.84 -8.46 4.12
C THR A 78 12.91 -8.52 3.03
N ARG A 79 12.94 -7.55 2.11
CA ARG A 79 13.90 -7.50 0.99
C ARG A 79 15.27 -6.88 1.31
N SER A 80 15.48 -6.37 2.53
CA SER A 80 16.81 -5.86 2.90
C SER A 80 17.83 -7.00 2.83
N PRO A 81 18.97 -6.86 2.13
CA PRO A 81 20.05 -7.86 2.07
C PRO A 81 20.55 -8.31 3.46
N ARG A 82 20.23 -7.53 4.49
CA ARG A 82 20.51 -7.81 5.89
C ARG A 82 19.53 -8.77 6.56
N ALA A 83 18.29 -8.94 6.10
CA ALA A 83 17.37 -9.95 6.63
C ALA A 83 17.87 -11.38 6.33
N VAL A 84 18.47 -11.55 5.15
CA VAL A 84 19.16 -12.78 4.74
C VAL A 84 20.46 -12.99 5.53
N ARG A 85 21.23 -11.92 5.80
CA ARG A 85 22.44 -11.97 6.65
C ARG A 85 22.17 -12.06 8.16
N ALA A 86 21.05 -11.55 8.67
CA ALA A 86 20.68 -11.57 10.08
C ALA A 86 20.07 -12.92 10.50
N ARG A 87 19.44 -13.64 9.56
CA ARG A 87 19.03 -15.03 9.79
C ARG A 87 20.24 -15.98 9.89
N THR A 88 21.38 -15.60 9.31
CA THR A 88 22.65 -16.34 9.39
C THR A 88 23.59 -15.86 10.50
N ALA A 89 23.50 -14.60 10.92
CA ALA A 89 24.32 -14.06 12.00
C ALA A 89 23.52 -14.00 13.32
N ARG A 90 23.74 -14.98 14.20
CA ARG A 90 23.33 -15.02 15.61
C ARG A 90 24.04 -13.94 16.48
N HIS A 91 24.09 -12.68 16.05
CA HIS A 91 24.62 -11.59 16.87
C HIS A 91 23.72 -10.34 16.86
N PRO A 92 23.16 -9.94 18.01
CA PRO A 92 22.18 -8.84 18.12
C PRO A 92 22.78 -7.42 18.04
N ALA A 93 24.10 -7.26 17.97
CA ALA A 93 24.75 -5.97 18.23
C ALA A 93 24.99 -5.06 16.99
N ALA A 94 24.64 -5.48 15.77
CA ALA A 94 24.97 -4.72 14.55
C ALA A 94 23.74 -4.37 13.68
N ARG A 95 22.61 -3.97 14.29
CA ARG A 95 21.56 -3.24 13.55
C ARG A 95 21.97 -1.77 13.46
N SER A 96 22.53 -1.36 12.33
CA SER A 96 22.65 0.07 12.01
C SER A 96 21.24 0.67 11.90
N PRO A 97 20.86 1.69 12.70
CA PRO A 97 19.49 2.23 12.74
C PRO A 97 19.06 2.93 11.44
N ARG A 98 20.01 3.37 10.62
CA ARG A 98 19.77 4.35 9.55
C ARG A 98 18.99 3.83 8.34
N ASN A 99 19.03 2.52 8.04
CA ASN A 99 18.39 2.00 6.82
C ASN A 99 16.96 1.49 7.02
N GLY A 100 16.51 1.30 8.27
CA GLY A 100 15.10 0.98 8.61
C GLY A 100 14.26 2.22 8.90
N ALA A 101 14.90 3.32 9.31
CA ALA A 101 14.20 4.53 9.75
C ALA A 101 13.33 5.18 8.67
N VAL A 102 13.79 5.23 7.41
CA VAL A 102 13.03 5.91 6.34
C VAL A 102 11.67 5.26 6.07
N PRO A 103 11.57 3.94 5.80
CA PRO A 103 10.25 3.33 5.60
C PRO A 103 9.41 3.37 6.87
N ASP A 104 9.98 3.27 8.08
CA ASP A 104 9.23 3.44 9.33
C ASP A 104 8.63 4.85 9.46
N VAL A 105 9.42 5.89 9.28
CA VAL A 105 8.98 7.29 9.33
C VAL A 105 7.95 7.58 8.25
N ALA A 106 8.16 7.08 7.03
CA ALA A 106 7.20 7.23 5.93
C ALA A 106 5.86 6.57 6.25
N THR A 107 5.87 5.36 6.81
CA THR A 107 4.65 4.69 7.26
C THR A 107 3.97 5.45 8.38
N MET A 108 4.71 5.94 9.38
CA MET A 108 4.14 6.72 10.49
C MET A 108 3.53 8.04 10.00
N ALA A 109 4.21 8.77 9.11
CA ALA A 109 3.66 9.96 8.48
C ALA A 109 2.39 9.64 7.70
N GLY A 110 2.43 8.57 6.89
CA GLY A 110 1.28 8.11 6.12
C GLY A 110 0.07 7.76 6.99
N LEU A 111 0.29 7.04 8.09
CA LEU A 111 -0.75 6.65 9.04
C LEU A 111 -1.28 7.85 9.84
N ALA A 112 -0.43 8.78 10.25
CA ALA A 112 -0.86 10.03 10.88
C ALA A 112 -1.76 10.84 9.94
N GLY A 113 -1.40 10.91 8.66
CA GLY A 113 -2.24 11.52 7.63
C GLY A 113 -3.57 10.78 7.41
N ALA A 114 -3.56 9.44 7.45
CA ALA A 114 -4.79 8.64 7.37
C ALA A 114 -5.71 8.88 8.57
N VAL A 115 -5.18 8.97 9.79
CA VAL A 115 -5.95 9.34 11.00
C VAL A 115 -6.55 10.74 10.86
N ALA A 116 -5.79 11.69 10.32
CA ALA A 116 -6.31 13.04 10.06
C ALA A 116 -7.44 13.03 9.02
N PHE A 117 -7.33 12.24 7.95
CA PHE A 117 -8.46 12.05 7.02
C PHE A 117 -9.68 11.44 7.70
N VAL A 118 -9.50 10.39 8.51
CA VAL A 118 -10.61 9.77 9.26
C VAL A 118 -11.31 10.81 10.13
N TRP A 119 -10.55 11.69 10.80
CA TRP A 119 -11.11 12.79 11.60
C TRP A 119 -12.01 13.70 10.76
N VAL A 120 -11.51 14.20 9.63
CA VAL A 120 -12.26 15.08 8.73
C VAL A 120 -13.52 14.38 8.21
N ILE A 121 -13.40 13.14 7.75
CA ILE A 121 -14.52 12.37 7.19
C ILE A 121 -15.59 12.09 8.24
N VAL A 122 -15.20 11.80 9.48
CA VAL A 122 -16.15 11.65 10.60
C VAL A 122 -16.86 12.98 10.89
N GLY A 123 -16.17 14.11 10.82
CA GLY A 123 -16.80 15.43 10.89
C GLY A 123 -17.83 15.67 9.79
N ASP A 124 -17.51 15.26 8.55
CA ASP A 124 -18.42 15.39 7.40
C ASP A 124 -19.64 14.45 7.47
N LEU A 125 -19.49 13.28 8.10
CA LEU A 125 -20.57 12.28 8.28
C LEU A 125 -21.47 12.57 9.49
N PHE A 126 -20.92 13.22 10.53
CA PHE A 126 -21.61 13.40 11.80
C PHE A 126 -21.59 14.88 12.23
N PRO A 127 -22.62 15.68 11.87
CA PRO A 127 -22.68 17.10 12.20
C PRO A 127 -22.47 17.41 13.69
N ARG A 128 -23.06 16.59 14.57
CA ARG A 128 -22.88 16.71 16.03
C ARG A 128 -21.42 16.54 16.50
N PHE A 129 -20.63 15.73 15.79
CA PHE A 129 -19.20 15.60 16.09
C PHE A 129 -18.46 16.88 15.69
N ALA A 130 -18.73 17.40 14.49
CA ALA A 130 -18.12 18.64 14.01
C ALA A 130 -18.48 19.86 14.87
N GLU A 131 -19.70 19.90 15.41
CA GLU A 131 -20.14 20.93 16.36
C GLU A 131 -19.45 20.82 17.73
N ALA A 132 -19.12 19.60 18.17
CA ALA A 132 -18.53 19.35 19.48
C ALA A 132 -16.99 19.51 19.49
N VAL A 133 -16.33 19.20 18.36
CA VAL A 133 -14.88 19.30 18.24
C VAL A 133 -14.50 19.95 16.92
N GLU A 134 -14.05 21.19 16.99
CA GLU A 134 -13.51 21.90 15.82
C GLU A 134 -12.30 21.16 15.26
N THR A 135 -12.23 21.05 13.93
CA THR A 135 -11.12 20.39 13.27
C THR A 135 -9.93 21.34 13.19
N PRO A 136 -8.78 21.02 13.81
CA PRO A 136 -7.61 21.90 13.76
C PRO A 136 -7.07 22.04 12.33
N ASP A 137 -6.58 23.23 11.96
CA ASP A 137 -5.99 23.48 10.64
C ASP A 137 -4.88 22.49 10.27
N LEU A 138 -4.09 22.06 11.26
CA LEU A 138 -3.04 21.05 11.06
C LEU A 138 -3.61 19.68 10.65
N VAL A 139 -4.79 19.32 11.12
CA VAL A 139 -5.48 18.08 10.69
C VAL A 139 -5.97 18.26 9.26
N PHE A 140 -6.60 19.41 8.97
CA PHE A 140 -7.19 19.71 7.66
C PHE A 140 -6.15 19.82 6.54
N LEU A 141 -5.05 20.56 6.75
CA LEU A 141 -4.00 20.77 5.76
C LEU A 141 -2.84 19.78 5.89
N GLY A 142 -2.41 19.50 7.13
CA GLY A 142 -1.27 18.64 7.39
C GLY A 142 -1.58 17.16 7.17
N GLY A 143 -2.81 16.72 7.44
CA GLY A 143 -3.26 15.34 7.23
C GLY A 143 -3.03 14.83 5.81
N PRO A 144 -3.61 15.50 4.79
CA PRO A 144 -3.38 15.17 3.38
C PRO A 144 -1.91 15.16 3.00
N LEU A 145 -1.13 16.14 3.42
CA LEU A 145 0.31 16.23 3.09
C LEU A 145 1.09 15.06 3.69
N LEU A 146 0.89 14.75 4.98
CA LEU A 146 1.56 13.64 5.65
C LEU A 146 1.21 12.29 5.00
N PHE A 147 -0.06 12.09 4.63
CA PHE A 147 -0.51 10.90 3.91
C PHE A 147 0.22 10.74 2.58
N GLN A 148 0.22 11.80 1.76
CA GLN A 148 0.84 11.82 0.43
C GLN A 148 2.35 11.57 0.52
N LEU A 149 3.05 12.27 1.42
CA LEU A 149 4.49 12.12 1.63
C LEU A 149 4.85 10.69 2.08
N GLY A 150 4.07 10.12 3.00
CA GLY A 150 4.25 8.74 3.46
C GLY A 150 4.11 7.73 2.32
N LEU A 151 3.01 7.80 1.57
CA LEU A 151 2.76 6.88 0.44
C LEU A 151 3.80 7.04 -0.66
N LEU A 152 4.08 8.26 -1.11
CA LEU A 152 5.05 8.52 -2.18
C LEU A 152 6.45 8.07 -1.81
N THR A 153 6.87 8.29 -0.55
CA THR A 153 8.17 7.81 -0.06
C THR A 153 8.25 6.28 -0.14
N LEU A 154 7.23 5.56 0.32
CA LEU A 154 7.19 4.10 0.23
C LEU A 154 7.17 3.61 -1.23
N LEU A 155 6.47 4.29 -2.13
CA LEU A 155 6.46 3.94 -3.56
C LEU A 155 7.83 4.17 -4.21
N VAL A 156 8.52 5.26 -3.91
CA VAL A 156 9.90 5.49 -4.39
C VAL A 156 10.83 4.39 -3.88
N LEU A 157 10.70 3.97 -2.61
CA LEU A 157 11.45 2.85 -2.08
C LEU A 157 11.09 1.52 -2.78
N ALA A 158 9.82 1.30 -3.10
CA ALA A 158 9.36 0.14 -3.86
C ALA A 158 9.95 0.12 -5.29
N VAL A 159 10.04 1.26 -5.97
CA VAL A 159 10.72 1.40 -7.27
C VAL A 159 12.21 1.04 -7.13
N ARG A 160 12.89 1.56 -6.11
CA ARG A 160 14.32 1.23 -5.84
C ARG A 160 14.52 -0.26 -5.53
N ALA A 161 13.53 -0.90 -4.92
CA ALA A 161 13.51 -2.33 -4.67
C ALA A 161 13.04 -3.16 -5.89
N ARG A 162 12.81 -2.53 -7.05
CA ARG A 162 12.33 -3.13 -8.31
C ARG A 162 10.99 -3.86 -8.17
N MET A 163 10.10 -3.29 -7.36
CA MET A 163 8.77 -3.82 -7.07
C MET A 163 7.64 -3.08 -7.79
N ALA A 164 7.95 -1.88 -8.27
CA ALA A 164 7.05 -0.99 -8.98
C ALA A 164 7.83 -0.31 -10.12
N PRO A 165 7.15 0.09 -11.20
CA PRO A 165 7.77 0.84 -12.29
C PRO A 165 8.07 2.28 -11.88
N VAL A 166 9.07 2.89 -12.52
CA VAL A 166 9.52 4.28 -12.23
C VAL A 166 8.44 5.34 -12.45
N TRP A 167 7.45 5.05 -13.30
CA TRP A 167 6.33 5.94 -13.59
C TRP A 167 5.20 5.88 -12.54
N GLY A 168 5.22 4.92 -11.62
CA GLY A 168 4.19 4.77 -10.58
C GLY A 168 4.09 5.99 -9.64
N PRO A 169 5.16 6.38 -8.94
CA PRO A 169 5.16 7.55 -8.06
C PRO A 169 4.72 8.87 -8.74
N PRO A 170 5.21 9.25 -9.92
CA PRO A 170 4.76 10.49 -10.55
C PRO A 170 3.29 10.46 -10.97
N LEU A 171 2.71 9.31 -11.36
CA LEU A 171 1.26 9.20 -11.60
C LEU A 171 0.45 9.40 -10.31
N VAL A 172 0.87 8.79 -9.20
CA VAL A 172 0.21 8.97 -7.90
C VAL A 172 0.30 10.43 -7.45
N LEU A 173 1.46 11.07 -7.60
CA LEU A 173 1.64 12.49 -7.29
C LEU A 173 0.74 13.37 -8.17
N ALA A 174 0.71 13.13 -9.48
CA ALA A 174 -0.17 13.86 -10.40
C ALA A 174 -1.65 13.71 -10.00
N GLY A 175 -2.06 12.50 -9.56
CA GLY A 175 -3.39 12.26 -9.06
C GLY A 175 -3.73 13.08 -7.80
N PHE A 176 -2.80 13.15 -6.84
CA PHE A 176 -2.99 13.99 -5.65
C PHE A 176 -3.00 15.48 -5.96
N VAL A 177 -2.14 15.95 -6.88
CA VAL A 177 -2.14 17.34 -7.34
C VAL A 177 -3.46 17.69 -8.01
N ALA A 178 -4.01 16.81 -8.84
CA ALA A 178 -5.33 17.02 -9.46
C ALA A 178 -6.42 17.22 -8.40
N ILE A 179 -6.45 16.36 -7.37
CA ILE A 179 -7.40 16.44 -6.25
C ILE A 179 -7.22 17.74 -5.45
N ALA A 180 -5.97 18.16 -5.23
CA ALA A 180 -5.65 19.38 -4.49
C ALA A 180 -6.04 20.66 -5.26
N VAL A 181 -5.93 20.64 -6.59
CA VAL A 181 -6.36 21.76 -7.46
C VAL A 181 -7.88 21.89 -7.44
N SER A 182 -8.59 20.77 -7.54
CA SER A 182 -10.04 20.74 -7.42
C SER A 182 -10.52 19.35 -7.02
N LEU A 183 -11.41 19.31 -6.03
CA LEU A 183 -12.07 18.06 -5.64
C LEU A 183 -12.96 17.51 -6.77
N ASP A 184 -13.37 18.31 -7.75
CA ASP A 184 -14.13 17.82 -8.90
C ASP A 184 -13.26 16.99 -9.86
N LEU A 185 -11.94 17.09 -9.73
CA LEU A 185 -10.99 16.21 -10.41
C LEU A 185 -10.74 14.90 -9.66
N LEU A 186 -11.46 14.60 -8.56
CA LEU A 186 -11.33 13.35 -7.82
C LEU A 186 -11.38 12.10 -8.70
N PRO A 187 -12.30 11.96 -9.69
CA PRO A 187 -12.30 10.78 -10.54
C PRO A 187 -11.01 10.63 -11.36
N VAL A 188 -10.52 11.73 -11.93
CA VAL A 188 -9.26 11.75 -12.70
C VAL A 188 -8.07 11.45 -11.78
N GLY A 189 -8.04 12.08 -10.61
CA GLY A 189 -7.00 11.87 -9.61
C GLY A 189 -6.96 10.43 -9.11
N ALA A 190 -8.10 9.85 -8.78
CA ALA A 190 -8.24 8.46 -8.37
C ALA A 190 -7.82 7.48 -9.47
N ALA A 191 -8.16 7.75 -10.73
CA ALA A 191 -7.72 6.94 -11.87
C ALA A 191 -6.20 6.99 -12.06
N LEU A 192 -5.57 8.15 -11.89
CA LEU A 192 -4.10 8.30 -11.93
C LEU A 192 -3.43 7.54 -10.77
N VAL A 193 -3.99 7.63 -9.56
CA VAL A 193 -3.50 6.88 -8.40
C VAL A 193 -3.65 5.38 -8.63
N LEU A 194 -4.79 4.91 -9.15
CA LEU A 194 -5.00 3.51 -9.52
C LEU A 194 -3.96 3.04 -10.54
N ALA A 195 -3.75 3.81 -11.61
CA ALA A 195 -2.77 3.48 -12.64
C ALA A 195 -1.36 3.36 -12.05
N GLY A 196 -0.97 4.28 -11.16
CA GLY A 196 0.35 4.26 -10.50
C GLY A 196 0.55 3.10 -9.52
N LEU A 197 -0.52 2.57 -8.92
CA LEU A 197 -0.48 1.49 -7.93
C LEU A 197 -0.73 0.09 -8.51
N ALA A 198 -1.48 -0.02 -9.61
CA ALA A 198 -1.82 -1.28 -10.27
C ALA A 198 -0.63 -2.23 -10.56
N PRO A 199 0.57 -1.73 -10.93
CA PRO A 199 1.69 -2.59 -11.27
C PRO A 199 2.43 -3.18 -10.06
N LEU A 200 2.02 -2.89 -8.82
CA LEU A 200 2.68 -3.41 -7.62
C LEU A 200 2.70 -4.94 -7.63
N THR A 201 3.89 -5.51 -7.48
CA THR A 201 4.08 -6.96 -7.49
C THR A 201 4.39 -7.50 -6.10
N PRO A 202 3.65 -8.53 -5.61
CA PRO A 202 4.02 -9.24 -4.40
C PRO A 202 5.40 -9.91 -4.57
N ALA A 203 6.15 -10.02 -3.47
CA ALA A 203 7.40 -10.78 -3.49
C ALA A 203 7.11 -12.29 -3.67
N PRO A 204 7.90 -13.02 -4.47
CA PRO A 204 7.93 -14.48 -4.42
C PRO A 204 8.31 -14.95 -3.01
N ALA A 205 7.68 -16.01 -2.51
CA ALA A 205 8.05 -16.62 -1.24
C ALA A 205 9.53 -17.06 -1.27
N PRO A 206 10.28 -16.96 -0.16
CA PRO A 206 11.59 -17.61 -0.07
C PRO A 206 11.41 -19.11 -0.33
N ALA A 207 12.11 -19.65 -1.31
CA ALA A 207 12.09 -21.09 -1.57
C ALA A 207 12.47 -21.83 -0.27
N GLU A 208 11.62 -22.76 0.16
CA GLU A 208 11.90 -23.62 1.30
C GLU A 208 13.22 -24.36 0.99
N PRO A 209 14.21 -24.32 1.89
CA PRO A 209 15.46 -25.02 1.67
C PRO A 209 15.13 -26.51 1.48
N ALA A 210 15.52 -27.05 0.32
CA ALA A 210 15.28 -28.45 -0.03
C ALA A 210 15.64 -29.35 1.16
N PRO A 211 14.78 -30.30 1.55
CA PRO A 211 15.02 -31.15 2.71
C PRO A 211 16.39 -31.80 2.59
N SER A 212 17.30 -31.41 3.50
CA SER A 212 18.65 -31.94 3.61
C SER A 212 18.57 -33.36 4.19
N GLY A 213 18.10 -34.29 3.37
CA GLY A 213 17.80 -35.65 3.81
C GLY A 213 17.58 -36.62 2.66
N ALA A 214 17.85 -36.24 1.41
CA ALA A 214 17.88 -37.21 0.32
C ALA A 214 19.01 -38.23 0.59
N PRO A 215 18.69 -39.53 0.77
CA PRO A 215 19.71 -40.53 1.06
C PRO A 215 20.71 -40.58 -0.10
N ARG A 216 22.00 -40.46 0.19
CA ARG A 216 23.08 -40.77 -0.77
C ARG A 216 22.83 -42.19 -1.27
N ARG A 217 22.50 -42.35 -2.56
CA ARG A 217 22.51 -43.66 -3.19
C ARG A 217 23.91 -44.27 -2.99
N PRO A 218 24.01 -45.47 -2.40
CA PRO A 218 25.27 -46.19 -2.31
C PRO A 218 25.82 -46.40 -3.72
N GLY A 219 27.07 -46.01 -3.95
CA GLY A 219 27.74 -46.19 -5.23
C GLY A 219 27.78 -47.66 -5.60
N THR A 220 27.26 -47.99 -6.78
CA THR A 220 27.47 -49.29 -7.41
C THR A 220 28.96 -49.44 -7.69
N GLY A 221 29.63 -50.22 -6.84
CA GLY A 221 31.03 -50.58 -6.97
C GLY A 221 31.27 -51.22 -8.33
N ARG A 222 32.07 -50.54 -9.15
CA ARG A 222 32.70 -51.08 -10.35
C ARG A 222 33.77 -52.07 -9.91
N THR A 223 33.46 -53.35 -9.83
CA THR A 223 34.45 -54.42 -9.78
C THR A 223 34.94 -54.69 -11.19
N GLY A 224 36.14 -54.18 -11.51
CA GLY A 224 36.97 -54.72 -12.58
C GLY A 224 37.95 -55.73 -12.00
N ARG A 225 38.06 -56.89 -12.66
CA ARG A 225 39.11 -57.93 -12.69
C ARG A 225 38.49 -59.04 -13.54
N GLY A 226 39.13 -59.66 -14.51
CA GLY A 226 40.52 -59.80 -14.92
C GLY A 226 40.55 -61.06 -15.77
#